data_AF-E8LX22-F1
#
_entry.id   AF-E8LX22-F1
#
_cell.length_a   1.000
_cell.length_b   1.000
_cell.length_c   1.000
_cell.angle_alpha   90.00
_cell.angle_beta   90.00
_cell.angle_gamma   90.00
#
_symmetry.space_group_name_H-M   'P 1'
#
loop_
_entity.id
_entity.type
_entity.pdbx_description
1 polymer ?
#
loop_
_entity_poly.entity_id
_entity_poly.type
_entity_poly.pdbx_seq_one_letter_code
_entity_poly.pdbx_strand_id
1 'polypeptide(L)'
;MKTFLDSITTSLQQRLSNPLLGSFFLSWAVINIKTIISVITLSGQERIEYLNTLKLDYYTDVIYPFIGALSYLFILPLIQRWLDNTKYHLIDKKRKKDKNQQLRMDSFESKKLNRSLSTSTLEYWSKVREVEVEERRELAKANLSNWDQEKKSLEAQLSSLKSKESAFMNLNDTFVTLKENNEKVSNLKINADYDTRLAEMKEHSIQVNRLISHIETYMSSITEDERDFIINNLLIDTKQPLGRLNHRDIATLLKNIATDTTASIVAENETSSFYETQKRINELCVANDETLTRTPYYTIHATES
;
A
#
# COMPACT_ATOMS: atom_id res chain seq x y z
N MET A 1 -15.23 39.22 -90.05
CA MET A 1 -13.92 39.92 -89.88
C MET A 1 -13.32 39.75 -88.49
N LYS A 2 -14.10 39.82 -87.39
CA LYS A 2 -13.57 39.61 -86.02
C LYS A 2 -12.85 38.26 -85.84
N THR A 3 -13.42 37.18 -86.36
CA THR A 3 -12.83 35.82 -86.31
C THR A 3 -11.48 35.65 -87.02
N PHE A 4 -11.18 36.49 -88.03
CA PHE A 4 -9.87 36.48 -88.71
C PHE A 4 -8.82 37.31 -87.98
N LEU A 5 -9.23 38.44 -87.39
CA LEU A 5 -8.34 39.23 -86.55
C LEU A 5 -8.00 38.46 -85.27
N ASP A 6 -8.97 37.76 -84.68
CA ASP A 6 -8.79 36.96 -83.46
C ASP A 6 -7.86 35.75 -83.68
N SER A 7 -7.89 35.13 -84.87
CA SER A 7 -6.98 34.02 -85.20
C SER A 7 -5.54 34.49 -85.47
N ILE A 8 -5.38 35.69 -86.05
CA ILE A 8 -4.07 36.33 -86.25
C ILE A 8 -3.48 36.78 -84.92
N THR A 9 -4.27 37.42 -84.05
CA THR A 9 -3.80 37.87 -82.72
C THR A 9 -3.43 36.70 -81.83
N THR A 10 -4.21 35.61 -81.83
CA THR A 10 -3.90 34.41 -81.03
C THR A 10 -2.62 33.73 -81.52
N SER A 11 -2.42 33.63 -82.84
CA SER A 11 -1.19 33.07 -83.44
C SER A 11 0.03 33.95 -83.17
N LEU A 12 -0.12 35.28 -83.26
CA LEU A 12 0.92 36.23 -82.90
C LEU A 12 1.26 36.14 -81.41
N GLN A 13 0.27 36.04 -80.52
CA GLN A 13 0.49 35.94 -79.07
C GLN A 13 1.22 34.64 -78.70
N GLN A 14 0.87 33.52 -79.33
CA GLN A 14 1.58 32.25 -79.15
C GLN A 14 3.01 32.30 -79.69
N ARG A 15 3.28 32.99 -80.80
CA ARG A 15 4.63 33.09 -81.39
C ARG A 15 5.52 34.12 -80.69
N LEU A 16 4.95 35.22 -80.21
CA LEU A 16 5.62 36.23 -79.39
C LEU A 16 5.90 35.74 -77.95
N SER A 17 5.29 34.62 -77.54
CA SER A 17 5.66 33.94 -76.28
C SER A 17 7.07 33.36 -76.31
N ASN A 18 7.62 33.09 -77.51
CA ASN A 18 9.02 32.71 -77.66
C ASN A 18 9.89 33.97 -77.56
N PRO A 19 10.77 34.08 -76.53
CA PRO A 19 11.59 35.27 -76.33
C PRO A 19 12.50 35.60 -77.52
N LEU A 20 12.93 34.59 -78.29
CA LEU A 20 13.77 34.80 -79.48
C LEU A 20 12.98 35.43 -80.63
N LEU A 21 11.75 34.95 -80.89
CA LEU A 21 10.90 35.53 -81.93
C LEU A 21 10.43 36.92 -81.53
N GLY A 22 10.01 37.10 -80.27
CA GLY A 22 9.63 38.41 -79.74
C GLY A 22 10.76 39.45 -79.86
N SER A 23 11.97 39.08 -79.43
CA SER A 23 13.14 39.97 -79.54
C SER A 23 13.58 40.19 -80.99
N PHE A 24 13.43 39.21 -81.88
CA PHE A 24 13.66 39.37 -83.32
C PHE A 24 12.70 40.38 -83.94
N PHE A 25 11.39 40.25 -83.72
CA PHE A 25 10.41 41.20 -84.26
C PHE A 25 10.60 42.61 -83.69
N LEU A 26 10.93 42.72 -82.40
CA LEU A 26 11.21 44.01 -81.77
C LEU A 26 12.49 44.63 -82.36
N SER A 27 13.55 43.85 -82.51
CA SER A 27 14.79 44.32 -83.12
C SER A 27 14.60 44.70 -84.59
N TRP A 28 13.81 43.93 -85.35
CA TRP A 28 13.44 44.24 -86.72
C TRP A 28 12.68 45.56 -86.79
N ALA A 29 11.71 45.77 -85.91
CA ALA A 29 10.94 47.01 -85.84
C ALA A 29 11.81 48.23 -85.49
N VAL A 30 12.80 48.06 -84.61
CA VAL A 30 13.75 49.14 -84.26
C VAL A 30 14.67 49.48 -85.43
N ILE A 31 15.18 48.47 -86.14
CA ILE A 31 16.09 48.67 -87.28
C ILE A 31 15.34 49.27 -88.48
N ASN A 32 14.14 48.77 -88.76
CA ASN A 32 13.27 49.23 -89.83
C ASN A 32 12.26 50.30 -89.39
N ILE A 33 12.56 51.04 -88.32
CA ILE A 33 11.66 52.02 -87.72
C ILE A 33 11.25 53.11 -88.72
N LYS A 34 12.17 53.51 -89.62
CA LYS A 34 11.90 54.48 -90.68
C LYS A 34 10.80 53.99 -91.62
N THR A 35 10.91 52.74 -92.08
CA THR A 35 9.91 52.09 -92.92
C THR A 35 8.55 52.02 -92.23
N ILE A 36 8.54 51.63 -90.95
CA ILE A 36 7.30 51.54 -90.16
C ILE A 36 6.64 52.90 -90.01
N ILE A 37 7.41 53.94 -89.64
CA ILE A 37 6.90 55.30 -89.49
C ILE A 37 6.38 55.81 -90.83
N SER A 38 7.13 55.66 -91.92
CA SER A 38 6.71 56.06 -93.26
C SER A 38 5.38 55.40 -93.67
N VAL A 39 5.22 54.10 -93.44
CA VAL A 39 3.97 53.39 -93.75
C VAL A 39 2.79 53.93 -92.93
N ILE A 40 3.00 54.25 -91.65
CA ILE A 40 1.95 54.77 -90.78
C ILE A 40 1.55 56.20 -91.17
N THR A 41 2.52 57.04 -91.58
CA THR A 41 2.30 58.46 -91.87
C THR A 41 1.73 58.73 -93.27
N LEU A 42 2.01 57.88 -94.27
CA LEU A 42 1.55 58.09 -95.65
C LEU A 42 0.04 57.87 -95.83
N SER A 43 -0.55 58.61 -96.79
CA SER A 43 -1.95 58.48 -97.20
C SER A 43 -2.20 57.19 -98.00
N GLY A 44 -3.47 56.79 -98.18
CA GLY A 44 -3.82 55.44 -98.69
C GLY A 44 -3.18 55.05 -100.04
N GLN A 45 -3.13 55.96 -101.01
CA GLN A 45 -2.52 55.71 -102.32
C GLN A 45 -0.99 55.74 -102.26
N GLU A 46 -0.43 56.75 -101.59
CA GLU A 46 1.02 56.90 -101.40
C GLU A 46 1.64 55.74 -100.61
N ARG A 47 0.88 55.17 -99.67
CA ARG A 47 1.29 53.99 -98.89
C ARG A 47 1.45 52.75 -99.78
N ILE A 48 0.53 52.53 -100.72
CA ILE A 48 0.58 51.37 -101.63
C ILE A 48 1.77 51.52 -102.58
N GLU A 49 1.99 52.72 -103.11
CA GLU A 49 3.15 53.00 -103.98
C GLU A 49 4.47 52.82 -103.22
N TYR A 50 4.56 53.33 -101.99
CA TYR A 50 5.73 53.15 -101.14
C TYR A 50 6.02 51.67 -100.85
N LEU A 51 5.01 50.88 -100.50
CA LEU A 51 5.17 49.44 -100.26
C LEU A 51 5.63 48.68 -101.51
N ASN A 52 5.18 49.08 -102.70
CA ASN A 52 5.60 48.46 -103.96
C ASN A 52 7.06 48.77 -104.33
N THR A 53 7.62 49.88 -103.83
CA THR A 53 9.03 50.25 -104.06
C THR A 53 9.99 49.65 -103.03
N LEU A 54 9.46 49.06 -101.95
CA LEU A 54 10.27 48.48 -100.88
C LEU A 54 10.98 47.22 -101.39
N LYS A 55 12.32 47.25 -101.36
CA LYS A 55 13.14 46.07 -101.62
C LYS A 55 13.58 45.49 -100.30
N LEU A 56 13.36 44.19 -100.12
CA LEU A 56 13.88 43.46 -98.97
C LEU A 56 15.40 43.36 -99.09
N ASP A 57 16.11 43.83 -98.07
CA ASP A 57 17.55 43.65 -97.95
C ASP A 57 17.85 42.63 -96.87
N TYR A 58 18.61 41.61 -97.23
CA TYR A 58 18.90 40.48 -96.36
C TYR A 58 19.63 40.91 -95.08
N TYR A 59 20.48 41.93 -95.16
CA TYR A 59 21.25 42.40 -94.00
C TYR A 59 20.37 43.19 -93.03
N THR A 60 19.60 44.16 -93.52
CA THR A 60 18.75 44.99 -92.65
C THR A 60 17.50 44.27 -92.16
N ASP A 61 16.93 43.36 -92.96
CA ASP A 61 15.67 42.70 -92.63
C ASP A 61 15.83 41.37 -91.90
N VAL A 62 17.02 40.75 -91.95
CA VAL A 62 17.24 39.43 -91.32
C VAL A 62 18.45 39.44 -90.40
N ILE A 63 19.64 39.80 -90.89
CA ILE A 63 20.87 39.64 -90.11
C ILE A 63 20.93 40.60 -88.92
N TYR A 64 20.78 41.91 -89.13
CA TYR A 64 20.86 42.88 -88.03
C TYR A 64 19.77 42.67 -86.97
N PRO A 65 18.50 42.39 -87.33
CA PRO A 65 17.46 42.04 -86.37
C PRO A 65 17.79 40.77 -85.57
N PHE A 66 18.38 39.78 -86.21
CA PHE A 66 18.81 38.55 -85.52
C PHE A 66 19.95 38.79 -84.53
N ILE A 67 20.96 39.58 -84.92
CA ILE A 67 22.05 39.97 -84.02
C ILE A 67 21.52 40.81 -82.86
N GLY A 68 20.60 41.75 -83.13
CA GLY A 68 19.99 42.57 -82.09
C GLY A 68 19.13 41.75 -81.12
N ALA A 69 18.40 40.74 -81.62
CA ALA A 69 17.64 39.80 -80.79
C ALA A 69 18.53 38.98 -79.87
N LEU A 70 19.62 38.40 -80.40
CA LEU A 70 20.61 37.68 -79.60
C LEU A 70 21.27 38.61 -78.58
N SER A 71 21.66 39.81 -79.01
CA SER A 71 22.24 40.82 -78.13
C SER A 71 21.29 41.16 -76.99
N TYR A 72 20.00 41.39 -77.26
CA TYR A 72 19.00 41.62 -76.23
C TYR A 72 18.89 40.46 -75.25
N LEU A 73 18.85 39.22 -75.75
CA LEU A 73 18.70 38.02 -74.94
C LEU A 73 19.90 37.77 -74.02
N PHE A 74 21.12 38.14 -74.42
CA PHE A 74 22.34 37.94 -73.62
C PHE A 74 22.74 39.17 -72.79
N ILE A 75 22.60 40.37 -73.33
CA ILE A 75 23.02 41.61 -72.66
C ILE A 75 22.08 41.93 -71.49
N LEU A 76 20.77 41.72 -71.65
CA LEU A 76 19.81 42.07 -70.59
C LEU A 76 20.04 41.26 -69.30
N PRO A 77 20.21 39.91 -69.33
CA PRO A 77 20.57 39.16 -68.13
C PRO A 77 21.92 39.56 -67.52
N LEU A 78 22.90 39.96 -68.34
CA LEU A 78 24.20 40.43 -67.84
C LEU A 78 24.09 41.76 -67.10
N ILE A 79 23.32 42.70 -67.64
CA ILE A 79 23.02 43.98 -66.98
C ILE A 79 22.27 43.73 -65.67
N GLN A 80 21.27 42.85 -65.69
CA GLN A 80 20.49 42.51 -64.49
C GLN A 80 21.39 41.89 -63.41
N ARG A 81 22.25 40.94 -63.77
CA ARG A 81 23.22 40.35 -62.84
C ARG A 81 24.16 41.39 -62.25
N TRP A 82 24.63 42.33 -63.06
CA TRP A 82 25.51 43.40 -62.60
C TRP A 82 24.80 44.35 -61.62
N LEU A 83 23.54 44.72 -61.92
CA LEU A 83 22.72 45.56 -61.05
C LEU A 83 22.44 44.86 -59.71
N ASP A 84 22.06 43.59 -59.75
CA ASP A 84 21.78 42.79 -58.55
C ASP A 84 23.02 42.62 -57.68
N ASN A 85 24.18 42.35 -58.29
CA ASN A 85 25.43 42.23 -57.55
C ASN A 85 25.83 43.56 -56.89
N THR A 86 25.62 44.67 -57.59
CA THR A 86 25.90 46.02 -57.08
C THR A 86 24.97 46.36 -55.91
N LYS A 87 23.67 46.09 -56.06
CA LYS A 87 22.66 46.28 -55.01
C LYS A 87 22.98 45.44 -53.76
N TYR A 88 23.37 44.19 -53.96
CA TYR A 88 23.73 43.29 -52.86
C TYR A 88 24.91 43.83 -52.04
N HIS A 89 25.95 44.31 -52.71
CA HIS A 89 27.16 44.82 -52.05
C HIS A 89 26.93 46.16 -51.34
N LEU A 90 26.15 47.06 -51.94
CA LEU A 90 25.93 48.40 -51.38
C LEU A 90 24.94 48.42 -50.22
N ILE A 91 23.83 47.67 -50.33
CA ILE A 91 22.69 47.82 -49.42
C ILE A 91 22.49 46.56 -48.58
N ASP A 92 22.41 45.40 -49.22
CA ASP A 92 21.94 44.20 -48.53
C ASP A 92 22.99 43.60 -47.61
N LYS A 93 24.28 43.73 -47.93
CA LYS A 93 25.37 43.28 -47.04
C LYS A 93 25.31 44.00 -45.69
N LYS A 94 25.08 45.31 -45.69
CA LYS A 94 24.94 46.11 -44.46
C LYS A 94 23.68 45.72 -43.70
N ARG A 95 22.53 45.68 -44.38
CA ARG A 95 21.24 45.28 -43.76
C ARG A 95 21.28 43.88 -43.15
N LYS A 96 21.91 42.90 -43.83
CA LYS A 96 22.06 41.54 -43.30
C LYS A 96 22.97 41.51 -42.08
N LYS A 97 24.04 42.30 -42.05
CA LYS A 97 24.92 42.41 -40.89
C LYS A 97 24.19 43.01 -39.69
N ASP A 98 23.47 44.11 -39.90
CA ASP A 98 22.72 44.79 -38.85
C ASP A 98 21.61 43.90 -38.29
N LYS A 99 20.85 43.23 -39.16
CA LYS A 99 19.82 42.25 -38.76
C LYS A 99 20.41 41.09 -37.97
N ASN A 100 21.55 40.54 -38.40
CA ASN A 100 22.21 39.45 -37.67
C ASN A 100 22.76 39.91 -36.32
N GLN A 101 23.22 41.15 -36.21
CA GLN A 101 23.66 41.72 -34.94
C GLN A 101 22.47 41.90 -33.98
N GLN A 102 21.36 42.43 -34.46
CA GLN A 102 20.14 42.58 -33.67
C GLN A 102 19.63 41.23 -33.15
N LEU A 103 19.52 40.22 -34.01
CA LEU A 103 19.11 38.87 -33.61
C LEU A 103 20.03 38.26 -32.55
N ARG A 104 21.34 38.54 -32.62
CA ARG A 104 22.29 38.10 -31.59
C ARG A 104 22.03 38.78 -30.26
N MET A 105 21.80 40.10 -30.26
CA MET A 105 21.48 40.86 -29.04
C MET A 105 20.17 40.38 -28.41
N ASP A 106 19.11 40.24 -29.20
CA ASP A 106 17.80 39.76 -28.71
C ASP A 106 17.91 38.36 -28.10
N SER A 107 18.70 37.47 -28.71
CA SER A 107 18.94 36.13 -28.18
C SER A 107 19.72 36.13 -26.87
N PHE A 108 20.64 37.08 -26.70
CA PHE A 108 21.43 37.23 -25.48
C PHE A 108 20.57 37.77 -24.34
N GLU A 109 19.75 38.79 -24.61
CA GLU A 109 18.82 39.35 -23.64
C GLU A 109 17.78 38.32 -23.21
N SER A 110 17.23 37.56 -24.14
CA SER A 110 16.30 36.45 -23.84
C SER A 110 16.95 35.40 -22.94
N LYS A 111 18.20 35.02 -23.21
CA LYS A 111 18.95 34.09 -22.33
C LYS A 111 19.19 34.66 -20.94
N LYS A 112 19.49 35.97 -20.84
CA LYS A 112 19.68 36.65 -19.56
C LYS A 112 18.38 36.68 -18.75
N LEU A 113 17.25 37.04 -19.39
CA LEU A 113 15.93 37.04 -18.79
C LEU A 113 15.52 35.64 -18.30
N ASN A 114 15.71 34.62 -19.13
CA ASN A 114 15.41 33.24 -18.75
C ASN A 114 16.26 32.75 -17.58
N ARG A 115 17.54 33.15 -17.52
CA ARG A 115 18.40 32.87 -16.36
C ARG A 115 17.87 33.56 -15.11
N SER A 116 17.53 34.85 -15.18
CA SER A 116 16.99 35.57 -14.02
C SER A 116 15.66 35.00 -13.52
N LEU A 117 14.77 34.60 -14.44
CA LEU A 117 13.50 33.95 -14.11
C LEU A 117 13.75 32.59 -13.44
N SER A 118 14.66 31.79 -14.00
CA SER A 118 15.01 30.48 -13.43
C SER A 118 15.61 30.63 -12.03
N THR A 119 16.52 31.59 -11.80
CA THR A 119 17.08 31.85 -10.48
C THR A 119 16.03 32.35 -9.49
N SER A 120 15.13 33.25 -9.90
CA SER A 120 14.06 33.73 -9.02
C SER A 120 13.05 32.64 -8.68
N THR A 121 12.76 31.74 -9.63
CA THR A 121 11.91 30.57 -9.34
C THR A 121 12.59 29.60 -8.40
N LEU A 122 13.89 29.34 -8.57
CA LEU A 122 14.64 28.44 -7.70
C LEU A 122 14.70 28.97 -6.26
N GLU A 123 14.95 30.26 -6.10
CA GLU A 123 14.98 30.94 -4.79
C GLU A 123 13.61 30.97 -4.12
N TYR A 124 12.54 31.17 -4.91
CA TYR A 124 11.17 31.04 -4.41
C TYR A 124 10.89 29.62 -3.89
N TRP A 125 11.21 28.59 -4.69
CA TRP A 125 10.98 27.19 -4.32
C TRP A 125 11.86 26.74 -3.16
N SER A 126 13.09 27.26 -3.02
CA SER A 126 13.93 26.96 -1.86
C SER A 126 13.32 27.53 -0.59
N LYS A 127 12.78 28.75 -0.64
CA LYS A 127 12.12 29.37 0.50
C LYS A 127 10.83 28.65 0.90
N VAL A 128 10.01 28.24 -0.08
CA VAL A 128 8.81 27.43 0.19
C VAL A 128 9.19 26.10 0.85
N ARG A 129 10.23 25.43 0.33
CA ARG A 129 10.72 24.17 0.90
C ARG A 129 11.25 24.34 2.32
N GLU A 130 11.94 25.44 2.60
CA GLU A 130 12.44 25.75 3.94
C GLU A 130 11.30 25.91 4.96
N VAL A 131 10.24 26.61 4.58
CA VAL A 131 9.02 26.75 5.40
C VAL A 131 8.35 25.38 5.64
N GLU A 132 8.20 24.56 4.60
CA GLU A 132 7.60 23.23 4.72
C GLU A 132 8.42 22.29 5.63
N VAL A 133 9.74 22.35 5.53
CA VAL A 133 10.64 21.57 6.40
C VAL A 133 10.49 22.00 7.86
N GLU A 134 10.37 23.30 8.12
CA GLU A 134 10.20 23.81 9.49
C GLU A 134 8.83 23.44 10.06
N GLU A 135 7.76 23.53 9.28
CA GLU A 135 6.43 23.08 9.70
C GLU A 135 6.41 21.59 10.06
N ARG A 136 7.06 20.74 9.24
CA ARG A 136 7.21 19.30 9.53
C ARG A 136 8.01 19.06 10.82
N ARG A 137 9.02 19.87 11.12
CA ARG A 137 9.79 19.77 12.36
C ARG A 137 8.94 20.12 13.58
N GLU A 138 8.14 21.17 13.50
CA GLU A 138 7.24 21.56 14.59
C GLU A 138 6.15 20.50 14.83
N LEU A 139 5.57 19.95 13.77
CA LEU A 139 4.64 18.81 13.88
C LEU A 139 5.31 17.58 14.50
N ALA A 140 6.53 17.26 14.09
CA ALA A 140 7.28 16.14 14.67
C ALA A 140 7.57 16.36 16.16
N LYS A 141 7.92 17.58 16.59
CA LYS A 141 8.11 17.93 18.01
C LYS A 141 6.81 17.80 18.80
N ALA A 142 5.70 18.30 18.25
CA ALA A 142 4.38 18.18 18.89
C ALA A 142 3.97 16.71 19.05
N ASN A 143 4.17 15.89 18.02
CA ASN A 143 3.92 14.46 18.08
C ASN A 143 4.80 13.77 19.12
N LEU A 144 6.09 14.11 19.19
CA LEU A 144 7.01 13.56 20.20
C LEU A 144 6.50 13.85 21.62
N SER A 145 6.04 15.08 21.88
CA SER A 145 5.45 15.46 23.16
C SER A 145 4.17 14.68 23.48
N ASN A 146 3.32 14.43 22.49
CA ASN A 146 2.10 13.64 22.67
C ASN A 146 2.43 12.18 23.00
N TRP A 147 3.39 11.58 22.28
CA TRP A 147 3.88 10.22 22.55
C TRP A 147 4.47 10.10 23.96
N ASP A 148 5.20 11.11 24.43
CA ASP A 148 5.73 11.12 25.79
C ASP A 148 4.63 11.20 26.86
N GLN A 149 3.55 11.95 26.60
CA GLN A 149 2.38 12.01 27.49
C GLN A 149 1.63 10.69 27.51
N GLU A 150 1.37 10.10 26.35
CA GLU A 150 0.71 8.80 26.22
C GLU A 150 1.51 7.71 26.92
N LYS A 151 2.83 7.66 26.70
CA LYS A 151 3.73 6.72 27.38
C LYS A 151 3.64 6.83 28.90
N LYS A 152 3.70 8.05 29.44
CA LYS A 152 3.52 8.28 30.90
C LYS A 152 2.15 7.81 31.39
N SER A 153 1.09 8.03 30.61
CA SER A 153 -0.25 7.56 30.97
C SER A 153 -0.35 6.04 30.99
N LEU A 154 0.28 5.35 30.02
CA LEU A 154 0.32 3.90 29.94
C LEU A 154 1.17 3.29 31.05
N GLU A 155 2.30 3.90 31.39
CA GLU A 155 3.12 3.51 32.55
C GLU A 155 2.35 3.65 33.88
N ALA A 156 1.55 4.72 34.03
CA ALA A 156 0.68 4.89 35.18
C ALA A 156 -0.43 3.81 35.23
N GLN A 157 -1.04 3.48 34.09
CA GLN A 157 -2.01 2.38 34.02
C GLN A 157 -1.36 1.03 34.35
N LEU A 158 -0.17 0.75 33.81
CA LEU A 158 0.56 -0.49 34.05
C LEU A 158 0.96 -0.65 35.52
N SER A 159 1.42 0.42 36.16
CA SER A 159 1.71 0.39 37.60
C SER A 159 0.45 0.16 38.45
N SER A 160 -0.69 0.73 38.06
CA SER A 160 -1.99 0.49 38.72
C SER A 160 -2.52 -0.95 38.51
N LEU A 161 -2.28 -1.55 37.34
CA LEU A 161 -2.64 -2.94 37.07
C LEU A 161 -1.75 -3.88 37.86
N LYS A 162 -0.44 -3.61 37.92
CA LYS A 162 0.50 -4.40 38.71
C LYS A 162 0.17 -4.36 40.21
N SER A 163 -0.26 -3.21 40.74
CA SER A 163 -0.71 -3.13 42.14
C SER A 163 -2.00 -3.92 42.37
N LYS A 164 -2.98 -3.85 41.45
CA LYS A 164 -4.19 -4.69 41.49
C LYS A 164 -3.87 -6.18 41.40
N GLU A 165 -2.96 -6.57 40.54
CA GLU A 165 -2.49 -7.96 40.40
C GLU A 165 -1.86 -8.45 41.70
N SER A 166 -0.98 -7.65 42.32
CA SER A 166 -0.40 -7.99 43.63
C SER A 166 -1.46 -8.11 44.73
N ALA A 167 -2.50 -7.27 44.72
CA ALA A 167 -3.61 -7.36 45.64
C ALA A 167 -4.46 -8.62 45.40
N PHE A 168 -4.67 -9.00 44.14
CA PHE A 168 -5.34 -10.24 43.77
C PHE A 168 -4.55 -11.48 44.19
N MET A 169 -3.23 -11.48 44.03
CA MET A 169 -2.36 -12.58 44.51
C MET A 169 -2.45 -12.72 46.03
N ASN A 170 -2.37 -11.61 46.78
CA ASN A 170 -2.54 -11.64 48.23
C ASN A 170 -3.93 -12.15 48.63
N LEU A 171 -4.98 -11.72 47.92
CA LEU A 171 -6.34 -12.20 48.18
C LEU A 171 -6.47 -13.70 47.87
N ASN A 172 -5.84 -14.18 46.80
CA ASN A 172 -5.82 -15.60 46.45
C ASN A 172 -5.10 -16.43 47.53
N ASP A 173 -3.96 -15.95 48.05
CA ASP A 173 -3.26 -16.60 49.17
C ASP A 173 -4.13 -16.64 50.44
N THR A 174 -4.87 -15.56 50.74
CA THR A 174 -5.83 -15.57 51.85
C THR A 174 -6.98 -16.55 51.62
N PHE A 175 -7.42 -16.74 50.37
CA PHE A 175 -8.46 -17.70 50.04
C PHE A 175 -7.97 -19.15 50.20
N VAL A 176 -6.75 -19.44 49.74
CA VAL A 176 -6.11 -20.75 49.92
C VAL A 176 -5.96 -21.08 51.40
N THR A 177 -5.42 -20.15 52.20
CA THR A 177 -5.27 -20.35 53.65
C THR A 177 -6.60 -20.50 54.38
N LEU A 178 -7.64 -19.76 53.98
CA LEU A 178 -9.00 -19.94 54.50
C LEU A 178 -9.57 -21.33 54.17
N LYS A 179 -9.35 -21.82 52.94
CA LYS A 179 -9.79 -23.15 52.54
C LYS A 179 -9.11 -24.23 53.38
N GLU A 180 -7.78 -24.15 53.55
CA GLU A 180 -7.02 -25.07 54.41
C GLU A 180 -7.49 -25.04 55.87
N ASN A 181 -7.77 -23.84 56.41
CA ASN A 181 -8.28 -23.71 57.76
C ASN A 181 -9.70 -24.27 57.90
N ASN A 182 -10.55 -24.11 56.89
CA ASN A 182 -11.89 -24.68 56.89
C ASN A 182 -11.84 -26.23 56.81
N GLU A 183 -10.93 -26.80 56.03
CA GLU A 183 -10.67 -28.24 56.01
C GLU A 183 -10.16 -28.74 57.37
N LYS A 184 -9.22 -28.00 58.01
CA LYS A 184 -8.78 -28.31 59.39
C LYS A 184 -9.94 -28.28 60.39
N VAL A 185 -10.80 -27.26 60.34
CA VAL A 185 -11.98 -27.16 61.21
C VAL A 185 -12.96 -28.30 60.95
N SER A 186 -13.17 -28.68 59.68
CA SER A 186 -13.99 -29.83 59.32
C SER A 186 -13.43 -31.13 59.90
N ASN A 187 -12.12 -31.36 59.75
CA ASN A 187 -11.45 -32.54 60.30
C ASN A 187 -11.49 -32.57 61.84
N LEU A 188 -11.31 -31.41 62.48
CA LEU A 188 -11.45 -31.29 63.94
C LEU A 188 -12.87 -31.60 64.42
N LYS A 189 -13.90 -31.15 63.70
CA LYS A 189 -15.29 -31.49 64.01
C LYS A 189 -15.56 -32.98 63.87
N ILE A 190 -15.05 -33.60 62.81
CA ILE A 190 -15.14 -35.05 62.60
C ILE A 190 -14.48 -35.79 63.76
N ASN A 191 -13.25 -35.42 64.12
CA ASN A 191 -12.53 -36.03 65.25
C ASN A 191 -13.26 -35.86 66.59
N ALA A 192 -13.82 -34.66 66.85
CA ALA A 192 -14.61 -34.43 68.05
C ALA A 192 -15.90 -35.27 68.11
N ASP A 193 -16.57 -35.47 66.96
CA ASP A 193 -17.73 -36.37 66.87
C ASP A 193 -17.32 -37.83 67.12
N TYR A 194 -16.19 -38.27 66.56
CA TYR A 194 -15.62 -39.59 66.82
C TYR A 194 -15.28 -39.79 68.31
N ASP A 195 -14.63 -38.82 68.94
CA ASP A 195 -14.30 -38.88 70.37
C ASP A 195 -15.56 -38.93 71.24
N THR A 196 -16.60 -38.18 70.87
CA THR A 196 -17.90 -38.18 71.55
C THR A 196 -18.58 -39.55 71.44
N ARG A 197 -18.66 -40.12 70.22
CA ARG A 197 -19.20 -41.47 70.00
C ARG A 197 -18.39 -42.54 70.72
N LEU A 198 -17.07 -42.40 70.79
CA LEU A 198 -16.20 -43.32 71.51
C LEU A 198 -16.47 -43.29 73.03
N ALA A 199 -16.73 -42.10 73.59
CA ALA A 199 -17.14 -41.95 74.98
C ALA A 199 -18.53 -42.58 75.24
N GLU A 200 -19.49 -42.35 74.35
CA GLU A 200 -20.83 -42.98 74.42
C GLU A 200 -20.74 -44.51 74.33
N MET A 201 -19.93 -45.05 73.43
CA MET A 201 -19.69 -46.50 73.31
C MET A 201 -19.06 -47.09 74.57
N LYS A 202 -18.10 -46.40 75.19
CA LYS A 202 -17.49 -46.83 76.46
C LYS A 202 -18.52 -46.86 77.59
N GLU A 203 -19.37 -45.83 77.68
CA GLU A 203 -20.44 -45.79 78.68
C GLU A 203 -21.45 -46.92 78.45
N HIS A 204 -21.87 -47.16 77.21
CA HIS A 204 -22.71 -48.31 76.86
C HIS A 204 -22.05 -49.64 77.22
N SER A 205 -20.76 -49.81 76.97
CA SER A 205 -20.00 -51.00 77.35
C SER A 205 -19.99 -51.21 78.87
N ILE A 206 -19.82 -50.14 79.65
CA ILE A 206 -19.91 -50.19 81.12
C ILE A 206 -21.31 -50.62 81.56
N GLN A 207 -22.36 -50.08 80.95
CA GLN A 207 -23.75 -50.46 81.25
C GLN A 207 -24.03 -51.93 80.92
N VAL A 208 -23.57 -52.41 79.76
CA VAL A 208 -23.67 -53.83 79.38
C VAL A 208 -22.92 -54.72 80.37
N ASN A 209 -21.70 -54.36 80.77
CA ASN A 209 -20.93 -55.12 81.75
C ASN A 209 -21.63 -55.15 83.13
N ARG A 210 -22.27 -54.05 83.56
CA ARG A 210 -23.09 -54.04 84.78
C ARG A 210 -24.32 -54.95 84.67
N LEU A 211 -24.93 -55.03 83.49
CA LEU A 211 -26.04 -55.96 83.23
C LEU A 211 -25.56 -57.41 83.30
N ILE A 212 -24.43 -57.72 82.65
CA ILE A 212 -23.80 -59.06 82.70
C ILE A 212 -23.51 -59.44 84.15
N SER A 213 -22.89 -58.57 84.95
CA SER A 213 -22.59 -58.88 86.35
C SER A 213 -23.85 -59.11 87.19
N HIS A 214 -24.94 -58.36 86.93
CA HIS A 214 -26.22 -58.60 87.59
C HIS A 214 -26.81 -59.95 87.19
N ILE A 215 -26.73 -60.32 85.90
CA ILE A 215 -27.17 -61.62 85.40
C ILE A 215 -26.35 -62.74 86.05
N GLU A 216 -25.02 -62.62 86.10
CA GLU A 216 -24.14 -63.61 86.74
C GLU A 216 -24.44 -63.78 88.24
N THR A 217 -24.67 -62.66 88.94
CA THR A 217 -25.05 -62.66 90.36
C THR A 217 -26.41 -63.35 90.56
N TYR A 218 -27.39 -63.02 89.71
CA TYR A 218 -28.71 -63.64 89.71
C TYR A 218 -28.62 -65.15 89.43
N MET A 219 -27.90 -65.55 88.38
CA MET A 219 -27.68 -66.96 88.02
C MET A 219 -26.93 -67.75 89.09
N SER A 220 -26.10 -67.10 89.90
CA SER A 220 -25.40 -67.71 91.03
C SER A 220 -26.28 -67.92 92.27
N SER A 221 -27.41 -67.19 92.37
CA SER A 221 -28.38 -67.29 93.48
C SER A 221 -29.49 -68.32 93.24
N ILE A 222 -29.54 -68.90 92.05
CA ILE A 222 -30.56 -69.86 91.61
C ILE A 222 -30.04 -71.29 91.82
N THR A 223 -30.92 -72.20 92.26
CA THR A 223 -30.60 -73.62 92.45
C THR A 223 -30.35 -74.36 91.12
N GLU A 224 -29.60 -75.46 91.12
CA GLU A 224 -29.19 -76.18 89.89
C GLU A 224 -30.40 -76.60 89.02
N ASP A 225 -31.50 -77.01 89.66
CA ASP A 225 -32.77 -77.38 88.98
C ASP A 225 -33.50 -76.18 88.33
N GLU A 226 -33.43 -74.99 88.94
CA GLU A 226 -34.05 -73.77 88.40
C GLU A 226 -33.20 -73.14 87.29
N ARG A 227 -31.87 -73.30 87.35
CA ARG A 227 -30.93 -72.83 86.33
C ARG A 227 -31.19 -73.55 85.00
N ASP A 228 -31.40 -74.86 85.03
CA ASP A 228 -31.73 -75.65 83.85
C ASP A 228 -33.11 -75.33 83.27
N PHE A 229 -34.08 -74.94 84.12
CA PHE A 229 -35.39 -74.44 83.67
C PHE A 229 -35.29 -73.07 82.97
N ILE A 230 -34.48 -72.14 83.50
CA ILE A 230 -34.28 -70.80 82.90
C ILE A 230 -33.46 -70.88 81.60
N ILE A 231 -32.37 -71.67 81.57
CA ILE A 231 -31.57 -71.87 80.36
C ILE A 231 -32.42 -72.50 79.25
N ASN A 232 -33.25 -73.50 79.58
CA ASN A 232 -34.17 -74.08 78.61
C ASN A 232 -35.21 -73.06 78.13
N ASN A 233 -35.80 -72.23 79.00
CA ASN A 233 -36.79 -71.24 78.56
C ASN A 233 -36.20 -70.05 77.77
N LEU A 234 -34.99 -69.58 78.09
CA LEU A 234 -34.31 -68.53 77.31
C LEU A 234 -33.81 -69.04 75.94
N LEU A 235 -33.43 -70.31 75.82
CA LEU A 235 -33.15 -70.96 74.53
C LEU A 235 -34.42 -71.30 73.74
N ILE A 236 -35.58 -71.36 74.40
CA ILE A 236 -36.87 -71.59 73.75
C ILE A 236 -37.45 -70.29 73.18
N ASP A 237 -37.20 -69.13 73.78
CA ASP A 237 -37.68 -67.85 73.22
C ASP A 237 -36.74 -67.21 72.16
N THR A 238 -35.51 -67.73 72.03
CA THR A 238 -34.63 -67.44 70.88
C THR A 238 -34.84 -68.39 69.69
N LYS A 239 -35.84 -69.29 69.78
CA LYS A 239 -36.42 -70.04 68.66
C LYS A 239 -37.66 -69.36 68.05
N GLN A 240 -37.79 -68.05 68.19
CA GLN A 240 -38.45 -67.29 67.12
C GLN A 240 -37.49 -67.21 65.92
N PRO A 241 -37.99 -67.37 64.68
CA PRO A 241 -37.12 -67.41 63.52
C PRO A 241 -36.34 -66.09 63.46
N LEU A 242 -35.02 -66.17 63.34
CA LEU A 242 -34.25 -65.17 62.60
C LEU A 242 -34.76 -65.18 61.15
N GLY A 243 -35.97 -64.64 60.99
CA GLY A 243 -36.56 -64.27 59.73
C GLY A 243 -35.65 -63.21 59.15
N ARG A 244 -34.89 -63.62 58.13
CA ARG A 244 -34.31 -62.75 57.12
C ARG A 244 -33.49 -61.58 57.66
N LEU A 245 -32.34 -61.87 58.27
CA LEU A 245 -31.16 -61.12 57.84
C LEU A 245 -30.72 -61.77 56.54
N ASN A 246 -31.08 -61.11 55.44
CA ASN A 246 -30.86 -61.62 54.10
C ASN A 246 -29.35 -61.81 53.92
N HIS A 247 -28.90 -62.84 53.19
CA HIS A 247 -27.47 -62.94 52.83
C HIS A 247 -26.96 -61.64 52.18
N ARG A 248 -27.88 -60.86 51.58
CA ARG A 248 -27.65 -59.50 51.09
C ARG A 248 -27.21 -58.53 52.19
N ASP A 249 -27.74 -58.58 53.41
CA ASP A 249 -27.43 -57.63 54.48
C ASP A 249 -26.06 -57.92 55.10
N ILE A 250 -25.71 -59.19 55.28
CA ILE A 250 -24.36 -59.61 55.69
C ILE A 250 -23.33 -59.31 54.59
N ALA A 251 -23.70 -59.56 53.32
CA ALA A 251 -22.85 -59.18 52.18
C ALA A 251 -22.72 -57.64 52.05
N THR A 252 -23.74 -56.85 52.42
CA THR A 252 -23.67 -55.39 52.40
C THR A 252 -22.78 -54.88 53.54
N LEU A 253 -22.85 -55.50 54.72
CA LEU A 253 -21.99 -55.17 55.86
C LEU A 253 -20.51 -55.48 55.56
N LEU A 254 -20.23 -56.64 54.95
CA LEU A 254 -18.87 -57.00 54.50
C LEU A 254 -18.41 -56.17 53.29
N LYS A 255 -19.31 -55.81 52.38
CA LYS A 255 -19.00 -54.94 51.23
C LYS A 255 -18.70 -53.51 51.69
N ASN A 256 -19.39 -53.00 52.71
CA ASN A 256 -19.13 -51.67 53.27
C ASN A 256 -17.76 -51.61 53.97
N ILE A 257 -17.37 -52.65 54.70
CA ILE A 257 -16.03 -52.78 55.29
C ILE A 257 -14.95 -52.86 54.19
N ALA A 258 -15.21 -53.61 53.11
CA ALA A 258 -14.28 -53.69 51.98
C ALA A 258 -14.17 -52.37 51.20
N THR A 259 -15.28 -51.64 50.99
CA THR A 259 -15.28 -50.36 50.27
C THR A 259 -14.59 -49.25 51.05
N ASP A 260 -14.74 -49.19 52.38
CA ASP A 260 -14.02 -48.22 53.22
C ASP A 260 -12.50 -48.47 53.19
N THR A 261 -12.08 -49.73 53.10
CA THR A 261 -10.65 -50.08 52.99
C THR A 261 -10.09 -49.71 51.61
N THR A 262 -10.85 -49.92 50.53
CA THR A 262 -10.41 -49.55 49.16
C THR A 262 -10.48 -48.05 48.87
N ALA A 263 -11.45 -47.32 49.43
CA ALA A 263 -11.57 -45.87 49.26
C ALA A 263 -10.38 -45.13 49.90
N SER A 264 -9.88 -45.64 51.03
CA SER A 264 -8.68 -45.10 51.69
C SER A 264 -7.39 -45.33 50.88
N ILE A 265 -7.35 -46.36 50.01
CA ILE A 265 -6.16 -46.70 49.19
C ILE A 265 -6.19 -45.99 47.82
N VAL A 266 -7.38 -45.67 47.29
CA VAL A 266 -7.51 -44.96 45.99
C VAL A 266 -7.25 -43.45 46.14
N ALA A 267 -7.59 -42.85 47.29
CA ALA A 267 -7.36 -41.42 47.55
C ALA A 267 -5.86 -41.03 47.64
N GLU A 268 -4.97 -41.98 47.99
CA GLU A 268 -3.52 -41.74 48.01
C GLU A 268 -2.86 -41.77 46.62
N ASN A 269 -3.47 -42.43 45.62
CA ASN A 269 -2.85 -42.62 44.30
C ASN A 269 -3.25 -41.55 43.25
N GLU A 270 -4.40 -40.89 43.39
CA GLU A 270 -4.86 -39.91 42.37
C GLU A 270 -4.21 -38.51 42.51
N THR A 271 -3.70 -38.16 43.70
CA THR A 271 -3.06 -36.84 43.95
C THR A 271 -1.65 -36.72 43.33
N SER A 272 -0.97 -37.85 43.09
CA SER A 272 0.37 -37.87 42.48
C SER A 272 0.32 -37.67 40.96
N SER A 273 -0.68 -38.24 40.27
CA SER A 273 -0.84 -38.19 38.81
C SER A 273 -1.20 -36.78 38.29
N PHE A 274 -1.98 -36.02 39.06
CA PHE A 274 -2.40 -34.67 38.66
C PHE A 274 -1.24 -33.66 38.69
N TYR A 275 -0.34 -33.75 39.68
CA TYR A 275 0.81 -32.86 39.82
C TYR A 275 1.85 -33.06 38.70
N GLU A 276 2.07 -34.29 38.26
CA GLU A 276 3.02 -34.58 37.18
C GLU A 276 2.52 -34.06 35.82
N THR A 277 1.22 -34.12 35.58
CA THR A 277 0.60 -33.66 34.34
C THR A 277 0.64 -32.13 34.23
N GLN A 278 0.39 -31.42 35.34
CA GLN A 278 0.43 -29.96 35.39
C GLN A 278 1.85 -29.40 35.17
N LYS A 279 2.87 -30.10 35.70
CA LYS A 279 4.28 -29.73 35.51
C LYS A 279 4.71 -29.82 34.04
N ARG A 280 4.26 -30.87 33.33
CA ARG A 280 4.60 -31.11 31.91
C ARG A 280 3.98 -30.08 30.96
N ILE A 281 2.80 -29.55 31.29
CA ILE A 281 2.15 -28.50 30.50
C ILE A 281 2.90 -27.16 30.63
N ASN A 282 3.37 -26.81 31.82
CA ASN A 282 4.13 -25.57 32.03
C ASN A 282 5.51 -25.58 31.35
N GLU A 283 6.17 -26.73 31.26
CA GLU A 283 7.45 -26.87 30.56
C GLU A 283 7.31 -26.71 29.03
N LEU A 284 6.16 -27.10 28.46
CA LEU A 284 5.91 -26.96 27.02
C LEU A 284 5.53 -25.53 26.59
N CYS A 285 4.92 -24.74 27.48
CA CYS A 285 4.56 -23.35 27.17
C CYS A 285 5.77 -22.39 27.16
N VAL A 286 6.83 -22.69 27.92
CA VAL A 286 8.04 -21.85 28.00
C VAL A 286 8.95 -22.02 26.77
N ALA A 287 8.88 -23.16 26.07
CA ALA A 287 9.76 -23.45 24.93
C ALA A 287 9.36 -22.79 23.60
N ASN A 288 8.14 -22.24 23.49
CA ASN A 288 7.61 -21.70 22.23
C ASN A 288 7.77 -20.18 22.04
N ASP A 289 8.25 -19.44 23.05
CA ASP A 289 8.34 -17.97 22.99
C ASP A 289 9.70 -17.46 22.45
N GLU A 290 10.70 -18.32 22.26
CA GLU A 290 12.06 -17.92 21.86
C GLU A 290 12.34 -17.93 20.34
N THR A 291 11.40 -18.33 19.49
CA THR A 291 11.65 -18.47 18.03
C THR A 291 11.05 -17.38 17.13
N LEU A 292 10.46 -16.32 17.67
CA LEU A 292 9.86 -15.24 16.88
C LEU A 292 10.46 -13.89 17.25
N THR A 293 11.63 -13.56 16.69
CA THR A 293 12.04 -12.18 16.33
C THR A 293 13.45 -12.18 15.74
N ARG A 294 13.57 -12.07 14.41
CA ARG A 294 14.59 -11.29 13.68
C ARG A 294 14.62 -11.64 12.19
N THR A 295 14.08 -10.77 11.34
CA THR A 295 14.66 -10.44 10.03
C THR A 295 14.26 -9.01 9.62
N PRO A 296 15.22 -8.15 9.22
CA PRO A 296 14.94 -6.78 8.80
C PRO A 296 14.79 -6.65 7.27
N TYR A 297 13.95 -5.67 6.91
CA TYR A 297 13.89 -4.85 5.69
C TYR A 297 14.92 -5.08 4.57
N TYR A 298 14.41 -5.27 3.34
CA TYR A 298 15.07 -4.83 2.11
C TYR A 298 14.06 -4.09 1.21
N THR A 299 14.48 -2.91 0.76
CA THR A 299 13.81 -2.03 -0.22
C THR A 299 14.62 -2.09 -1.54
N ILE A 300 14.07 -1.45 -2.59
CA ILE A 300 14.63 -1.08 -3.92
C ILE A 300 14.69 -2.26 -4.94
N HIS A 301 14.20 -2.23 -6.19
CA HIS A 301 14.06 -1.16 -7.21
C HIS A 301 12.86 -1.35 -8.16
N ALA A 302 12.35 -0.22 -8.65
CA ALA A 302 11.55 -0.11 -9.85
C ALA A 302 12.43 -0.24 -11.11
N THR A 303 11.93 -0.93 -12.13
CA THR A 303 12.40 -0.81 -13.52
C THR A 303 11.19 -0.68 -14.43
N GLU A 304 11.12 0.47 -15.09
CA GLU A 304 10.29 0.76 -16.25
C GLU A 304 10.79 -0.06 -17.45
N SER A 305 9.85 -0.70 -18.16
CA SER A 305 9.87 -0.95 -19.61
C SER A 305 8.46 -1.24 -20.08
#